data_AF-A0AAD9ZVQ3-F1
#
_entry.id   AF-A0AAD9ZVQ3-F1
#
_cell.length_a   1.000
_cell.length_b   1.000
_cell.length_c   1.000
_cell.angle_alpha   90.00
_cell.angle_beta   90.00
_cell.angle_gamma   90.00
#
_symmetry.space_group_name_H-M   'P 1'
#
loop_
_entity.id
_entity.type
_entity.pdbx_description
1 polymer ?
#
loop_
_entity_poly.entity_id
_entity_poly.type
_entity_poly.pdbx_seq_one_letter_code
_entity_poly.pdbx_strand_id
1 'polypeptide(L)'
;MRIWGNRGLLEVLANEKGFYFFKFSDDEACSNVLEAGPWLFARRMVILKKWHPRLILSKDSYSKIPVWVKLFNIPHEYWNEEGLSHIASAVGKPLYADSLTESDKRISFARLLS
;
A
#
# COMPACT_ATOMS: atom_id res chain seq x y z
N MET A 1 -5.47 -18.45 -6.73
CA MET A 1 -5.77 -17.42 -5.70
C MET A 1 -5.44 -17.96 -4.31
N ARG A 2 -4.15 -18.10 -3.95
CA ARG A 2 -3.72 -18.63 -2.64
C ARG A 2 -2.95 -17.62 -1.77
N ILE A 3 -2.67 -16.42 -2.29
CA ILE A 3 -1.73 -15.44 -1.71
C ILE A 3 -2.24 -14.85 -0.39
N TRP A 4 -3.57 -14.76 -0.20
CA TRP A 4 -4.18 -14.21 1.01
C TRP A 4 -4.95 -15.23 1.85
N GLY A 5 -4.93 -16.52 1.48
CA GLY A 5 -5.65 -17.55 2.23
C GLY A 5 -5.14 -17.72 3.66
N ASN A 6 -3.84 -17.49 3.89
CA ASN A 6 -3.23 -17.46 5.22
C ASN A 6 -3.25 -16.06 5.86
N ARG A 7 -3.87 -15.07 5.23
CA ARG A 7 -3.97 -13.68 5.69
C ARG A 7 -5.41 -13.28 6.03
N GLY A 8 -6.23 -14.26 6.41
CA GLY A 8 -7.62 -14.02 6.84
C GLY A 8 -8.60 -13.73 5.70
N LEU A 9 -8.28 -14.02 4.43
CA LEU A 9 -9.25 -13.90 3.33
C LEU A 9 -10.37 -14.94 3.51
N LEU A 10 -11.61 -14.47 3.66
CA LEU A 10 -12.80 -15.30 3.81
C LEU A 10 -13.51 -15.55 2.48
N GLU A 11 -13.65 -14.51 1.67
CA GLU A 11 -14.51 -14.56 0.48
C GLU A 11 -13.97 -13.65 -0.63
N VAL A 12 -14.17 -14.08 -1.87
CA VAL A 12 -13.89 -13.30 -3.08
C VAL A 12 -15.17 -13.20 -3.89
N LEU A 13 -15.65 -11.98 -4.10
CA LEU A 13 -16.81 -11.70 -4.94
C LEU A 13 -16.34 -11.00 -6.21
N ALA A 14 -16.95 -11.33 -7.35
CA ALA A 14 -16.72 -10.64 -8.60
C ALA A 14 -18.06 -10.14 -9.15
N ASN A 15 -18.05 -8.97 -9.78
CA ASN A 15 -19.21 -8.49 -10.52
C ASN A 15 -18.98 -8.56 -12.04
N GLU A 16 -20.07 -8.47 -12.80
CA GLU A 16 -20.04 -8.51 -14.27
C GLU A 16 -19.24 -7.36 -14.89
N LYS A 17 -19.04 -6.27 -14.14
CA LYS A 17 -18.24 -5.12 -14.55
C LYS A 17 -16.73 -5.37 -14.38
N GLY A 18 -16.31 -6.53 -13.88
CA GLY A 18 -14.91 -6.92 -13.71
C GLY A 18 -14.23 -6.31 -12.49
N PHE A 19 -14.99 -5.91 -11.47
CA PHE A 19 -14.47 -5.58 -10.14
C PHE A 19 -14.46 -6.82 -9.25
N TYR A 20 -13.45 -6.88 -8.38
CA TYR A 20 -13.27 -7.93 -7.39
C TYR A 20 -13.34 -7.32 -5.99
N PHE A 21 -14.06 -7.98 -5.10
CA PHE A 21 -14.15 -7.64 -3.69
C PHE A 21 -13.57 -8.78 -2.87
N PHE A 22 -12.80 -8.42 -1.85
CA PHE A 22 -12.11 -9.36 -0.98
C PHE A 22 -12.58 -9.10 0.45
N LYS A 23 -13.21 -10.09 1.07
CA LYS A 23 -13.68 -10.01 2.44
C LYS A 23 -12.66 -10.68 3.36
N PHE A 24 -12.20 -9.96 4.37
CA PHE A 24 -11.25 -10.44 5.37
C PHE A 24 -11.95 -10.74 6.70
N SER A 25 -11.29 -11.51 7.57
CA SER A 25 -11.78 -11.89 8.90
C SER A 25 -12.05 -10.68 9.79
N ASP A 26 -11.21 -9.66 9.69
CA ASP A 26 -11.21 -8.47 10.52
C ASP A 26 -10.49 -7.30 9.81
N ASP A 27 -10.56 -6.13 10.42
CA ASP A 27 -9.99 -4.90 9.87
C ASP A 27 -8.45 -4.90 9.85
N GLU A 28 -7.83 -5.61 10.79
CA GLU A 28 -6.37 -5.72 10.91
C GLU A 28 -5.81 -6.57 9.76
N ALA A 29 -6.41 -7.74 9.50
CA ALA A 29 -6.09 -8.59 8.36
C ALA A 29 -6.25 -7.84 7.03
N CYS A 30 -7.32 -7.06 6.89
CA CYS A 30 -7.55 -6.21 5.72
C CYS A 30 -6.45 -5.14 5.58
N SER A 31 -6.13 -4.43 6.65
CA SER A 31 -5.10 -3.37 6.67
C SER A 31 -3.71 -3.93 6.37
N ASN A 32 -3.35 -5.07 6.96
CA ASN A 32 -2.10 -5.80 6.70
C ASN A 32 -1.94 -6.19 5.21
N VAL A 33 -3.03 -6.57 4.54
CA VAL A 33 -3.01 -6.89 3.10
C VAL A 33 -2.96 -5.63 2.24
N LEU A 34 -3.68 -4.57 2.61
CA LEU A 34 -3.63 -3.28 1.93
C LEU A 34 -2.22 -2.68 1.99
N GLU A 35 -1.59 -2.69 3.16
CA GLU A 35 -0.25 -2.15 3.39
C GLU A 35 0.87 -2.99 2.78
N ALA A 36 0.67 -4.29 2.58
CA ALA A 36 1.68 -5.15 1.98
C ALA A 36 1.73 -5.08 0.44
N GLY A 37 0.81 -4.36 -0.20
CA GLY A 37 0.80 -4.15 -1.65
C GLY A 37 1.93 -3.23 -2.17
N PRO A 38 2.07 -3.07 -3.50
CA PRO A 38 1.17 -3.53 -4.56
C PRO A 38 1.24 -5.04 -4.82
N TRP A 39 0.14 -5.61 -5.31
CA TRP A 39 0.03 -7.05 -5.52
C TRP A 39 0.09 -7.41 -7.00
N LEU A 40 0.89 -8.44 -7.33
CA LEU A 40 0.99 -8.95 -8.69
C LEU A 40 0.22 -10.27 -8.82
N PHE A 41 -0.86 -10.28 -9.60
CA PHE A 41 -1.66 -11.47 -9.90
C PHE A 41 -1.59 -11.78 -11.38
N ALA A 42 -1.08 -12.97 -11.75
CA ALA A 42 -1.00 -13.41 -13.14
C ALA A 42 -0.38 -12.34 -14.08
N ARG A 43 0.71 -11.70 -13.62
CA ARG A 43 1.43 -10.59 -14.31
C ARG A 43 0.62 -9.30 -14.47
N ARG A 44 -0.50 -9.15 -13.76
CA ARG A 44 -1.29 -7.90 -13.68
C ARG A 44 -1.19 -7.33 -12.28
N MET A 45 -0.84 -6.05 -12.19
CA MET A 45 -0.82 -5.35 -10.91
C MET A 45 -2.26 -5.07 -10.47
N VAL A 46 -2.57 -5.42 -9.24
CA VAL A 46 -3.87 -5.17 -8.62
C VAL A 46 -3.66 -4.17 -7.50
N ILE A 47 -4.35 -3.04 -7.63
CA ILE A 47 -4.44 -2.02 -6.58
C ILE A 47 -5.68 -2.33 -5.77
N LEU A 48 -5.51 -2.43 -4.46
CA LEU A 48 -6.61 -2.59 -3.53
C LEU A 48 -7.00 -1.22 -2.97
N LYS A 49 -8.29 -1.02 -2.75
CA LYS A 49 -8.82 0.11 -1.98
C LYS A 49 -9.72 -0.44 -0.89
N LYS A 50 -9.61 0.11 0.32
CA LYS A 50 -10.51 -0.23 1.43
C LYS A 50 -11.93 0.19 1.04
N TRP A 51 -12.88 -0.72 1.24
CA TRP A 51 -14.28 -0.42 0.96
C TRP A 51 -14.83 0.60 1.97
N HIS A 52 -15.65 1.53 1.50
CA HIS A 52 -16.42 2.44 2.35
C HIS A 52 -17.75 2.79 1.67
N PRO A 53 -18.76 3.23 2.43
CA PRO A 53 -19.99 3.75 1.85
C PRO A 53 -19.66 4.90 0.88
N ARG A 54 -20.24 4.85 -0.33
CA ARG A 54 -20.00 5.80 -1.45
C ARG A 54 -18.69 5.62 -2.23
N LEU A 55 -17.98 4.50 -2.09
CA LEU A 55 -16.85 4.19 -2.98
C LEU A 55 -17.34 4.10 -4.43
N ILE A 56 -16.85 4.98 -5.30
CA ILE A 56 -17.10 4.93 -6.75
C ILE A 56 -16.11 3.94 -7.37
N LEU A 57 -16.63 2.87 -7.97
CA LEU A 57 -15.84 1.89 -8.68
C LEU A 57 -15.60 2.37 -10.11
N SER A 58 -14.45 3.01 -10.33
CA SER A 58 -13.99 3.42 -11.65
C SER A 58 -12.80 2.57 -12.09
N LYS A 59 -12.76 2.23 -13.39
CA LYS A 59 -11.57 1.64 -14.02
C LYS A 59 -10.66 2.74 -14.54
N ASP A 60 -10.44 3.77 -13.73
CA ASP A 60 -9.62 4.91 -14.16
C ASP A 60 -8.27 4.39 -14.64
N SER A 61 -7.83 4.89 -15.79
CA SER A 61 -6.48 4.69 -16.26
C SER A 61 -5.55 5.43 -15.32
N TYR A 62 -5.12 4.78 -14.24
CA TYR A 62 -4.15 5.35 -13.31
C TYR A 62 -2.86 5.63 -14.08
N SER A 63 -2.57 6.92 -14.34
CA SER A 63 -1.29 7.35 -14.94
C SER A 63 -0.14 7.26 -13.91
N LYS A 64 -0.48 7.27 -12.62
CA LYS A 64 0.42 7.11 -11.47
C LYS A 64 -0.28 6.26 -10.41
N ILE A 65 0.47 5.38 -9.77
CA ILE A 65 -0.04 4.43 -8.78
C ILE A 65 0.82 4.58 -7.54
N PRO A 66 0.23 4.83 -6.36
CA PRO A 66 1.01 4.97 -5.15
C PRO A 66 1.63 3.61 -4.77
N VAL A 67 2.93 3.61 -4.49
CA VAL A 67 3.69 2.41 -4.11
C VAL A 67 4.47 2.63 -2.84
N TRP A 68 4.54 1.61 -1.99
CA TRP A 68 5.38 1.64 -0.80
C TRP A 68 6.85 1.45 -1.21
N VAL A 69 7.65 2.48 -1.02
CA VAL A 69 9.10 2.46 -1.22
C VAL A 69 9.80 2.23 0.12
N LYS A 70 10.90 1.47 0.08
CA LYS A 70 11.82 1.34 1.22
C LYS A 70 13.12 2.05 0.84
N LEU A 71 13.50 3.02 1.65
CA LEU A 71 14.73 3.79 1.49
C LEU A 71 15.73 3.30 2.53
N PHE A 72 16.86 2.79 2.06
CA PHE A 72 17.91 2.21 2.90
C PHE A 72 19.11 3.15 2.98
N ASN A 73 19.93 2.99 4.03
CA ASN A 73 21.19 3.72 4.21
C ASN A 73 21.01 5.25 4.19
N ILE A 74 19.92 5.76 4.76
CA ILE A 74 19.71 7.20 4.91
C ILE A 74 20.59 7.70 6.06
N PRO A 75 21.43 8.72 5.84
CA PRO A 75 22.16 9.36 6.93
C PRO A 75 21.19 9.90 7.99
N HIS A 76 21.52 9.75 9.27
CA HIS A 76 20.66 10.16 10.39
C HIS A 76 20.22 11.64 10.32
N GLU A 77 21.06 12.52 9.75
CA GLU A 77 20.76 13.95 9.54
C GLU A 77 19.52 14.20 8.67
N TYR A 78 19.20 13.27 7.76
CA TYR A 78 18.01 13.34 6.90
C TYR A 78 16.82 12.56 7.46
N TRP A 79 16.92 12.03 8.68
CA TRP A 79 15.86 11.26 9.33
C TRP A 79 14.81 12.16 10.00
N ASN A 80 14.25 13.06 9.21
CA ASN A 80 13.17 13.95 9.57
C ASN A 80 12.20 14.06 8.40
N GLU A 81 11.02 14.63 8.64
CA GLU A 81 9.95 14.73 7.64
C GLU A 81 10.43 15.38 6.32
N GLU A 82 11.21 16.45 6.40
CA GLU A 82 11.71 17.19 5.24
C GLU A 82 12.74 16.37 4.45
N GLY A 83 13.73 15.79 5.13
CA GLY A 83 14.79 14.98 4.52
C GLY A 83 14.23 13.72 3.86
N LEU A 84 13.36 12.99 4.56
CA LEU A 84 12.73 11.79 4.02
C LEU A 84 11.82 12.10 2.83
N SER A 85 11.04 13.18 2.92
CA SER A 85 10.18 13.62 1.82
C SER A 85 10.99 14.05 0.60
N HIS A 86 12.10 14.76 0.81
CA HIS A 86 13.00 15.18 -0.25
C HIS A 86 13.60 13.97 -0.99
N ILE A 87 14.11 12.97 -0.26
CA ILE A 87 14.67 11.75 -0.87
C ILE A 87 13.59 10.98 -1.63
N ALA A 88 12.40 10.81 -1.03
CA ALA A 88 11.30 10.09 -1.66
C ALA A 88 10.75 10.77 -2.92
N SER A 89 10.87 12.10 -3.00
CA SER A 89 10.44 12.89 -4.16
C SER A 89 11.09 12.46 -5.49
N ALA A 90 12.28 11.84 -5.42
CA ALA A 90 12.96 11.26 -6.57
C ALA A 90 12.20 10.08 -7.21
N VAL A 91 11.40 9.36 -6.42
CA VAL A 91 10.56 8.24 -6.90
C VAL A 91 9.15 8.70 -7.24
N GLY A 92 8.57 9.58 -6.41
CA GLY A 92 7.20 10.06 -6.56
C GLY A 92 6.86 11.04 -5.44
N LYS A 93 5.67 11.63 -5.48
CA LYS A 93 5.26 12.57 -4.43
C LYS A 93 4.97 11.76 -3.15
N PRO A 94 5.78 11.85 -2.08
CA PRO A 94 5.47 11.15 -0.84
C PRO A 94 4.12 11.58 -0.29
N LEU A 95 3.32 10.60 0.14
CA LEU A 95 1.97 10.75 0.65
C LEU A 95 1.91 10.45 2.14
N TYR A 96 2.51 9.32 2.56
CA TYR A 96 2.46 8.83 3.94
C TYR A 96 3.75 8.11 4.31
N ALA A 97 4.10 8.10 5.59
CA ALA A 97 5.12 7.24 6.16
C ALA A 97 4.46 6.10 6.95
N ASP A 98 5.13 4.96 7.10
CA ASP A 98 4.65 3.94 8.04
C ASP A 98 4.92 4.38 9.48
N SER A 99 4.14 3.86 10.42
CA SER A 99 4.18 4.27 11.83
C SER A 99 5.55 4.10 12.48
N LEU A 100 6.35 3.13 12.02
CA LEU A 100 7.71 2.89 12.51
C LEU A 100 8.71 3.95 12.01
N THR A 101 8.50 4.46 10.79
CA THR A 101 9.28 5.57 10.24
C THR A 101 8.89 6.89 10.92
N GLU A 102 7.59 7.14 11.11
CA GLU A 102 7.09 8.36 11.78
C GLU A 102 7.53 8.46 13.24
N SER A 103 7.54 7.34 13.95
CA SER A 103 7.93 7.30 15.38
C SER A 103 9.43 7.17 15.60
N ASP A 104 10.23 7.16 14.53
CA ASP A 104 11.67 6.94 14.56
C ASP A 104 12.11 5.68 15.35
N LYS A 105 11.24 4.66 15.35
CA LYS A 105 11.49 3.39 16.06
C LYS A 105 12.26 2.38 15.21
N ARG A 106 12.53 2.70 13.95
CA ARG A 106 13.26 1.84 13.00
C ARG A 106 14.16 2.67 12.09
N ILE A 107 15.46 2.66 12.36
CA ILE A 107 16.47 3.34 11.55
C ILE A 107 17.07 2.48 10.42
N SER A 108 16.66 1.21 10.29
CA SER A 108 17.19 0.31 9.25
C SER A 108 16.73 0.70 7.84
N PHE A 109 15.52 1.26 7.73
CA PHE A 109 14.96 1.81 6.49
C PHE A 109 13.74 2.67 6.81
N ALA A 110 13.59 3.76 6.05
CA ALA A 110 12.37 4.53 6.01
C ALA A 110 11.42 3.89 4.99
N ARG A 111 10.13 3.84 5.31
CA ARG A 111 9.10 3.29 4.42
C ARG A 111 8.03 4.34 4.16
N LEU A 112 7.89 4.72 2.89
CA LEU A 112 7.06 5.83 2.45
C LEU A 112 6.15 5.37 1.30
N LEU A 113 4.93 5.89 1.24
CA LEU A 113 4.03 5.72 0.10
C LEU A 113 4.26 6.89 -0.87
N SER A 114 4.68 6.62 -2.10
CA SER A 114 5.01 7.64 -3.12
C SER A 114 4.30 7.40 -4.45
#